data_AF-A0A7S9KKR8-F1
#
_entry.id   AF-A0A7S9KKR8-F1
#
_cell.length_a   1.000
_cell.length_b   1.000
_cell.length_c   1.000
_cell.angle_alpha   90.00
_cell.angle_beta   90.00
_cell.angle_gamma   90.00
#
_symmetry.space_group_name_H-M   'P 1'
#
loop_
_entity.id
_entity.type
_entity.pdbx_description
1 polymer ?
#
loop_
_entity_poly.entity_id
_entity_poly.type
_entity_poly.pdbx_seq_one_letter_code
_entity_poly.pdbx_strand_id
1 'polypeptide(L)'
;MRAAAPRQTQQDASSSTAVADQQFTFPDPLPPSSSAPRISLAQSPSLSVSMGIVPPTLDVPRPLPLWLNSAYVRHIVKGNFMTLSARPKTVESGEWIAHQVVEHHRNLWNFVRVIHEKEDDGTTICNSSTCPKMSAGENRSYTWLNKDHEPVDLPAHEYLTLMQRWISGKVDDVAMFPSDPEGVSFFNHPDYSPPEGVYPFPQPVSDGWLGSRSGFPKQFAGTAQLIFRQIFRVYAHLYWNHFITPFYHLNLEKQLNSCFSHFILTATTLDMLKPGELEPMQYLIDLWAADGTFPQGSRPHSYADLDRGKYMIRLSSRA
;
A
#
# COMPACT_ATOMS: atom_id res chain seq x y z
N MET A 1 20.40 65.68 -39.93
CA MET A 1 19.31 66.58 -39.50
C MET A 1 17.97 65.86 -39.71
N ARG A 2 17.16 65.75 -38.64
CA ARG A 2 15.71 65.42 -38.57
C ARG A 2 15.20 64.00 -38.95
N ALA A 3 14.98 63.20 -37.89
CA ALA A 3 13.79 62.48 -37.44
C ALA A 3 12.70 61.95 -38.42
N ALA A 4 12.33 60.66 -38.26
CA ALA A 4 10.99 60.19 -37.85
C ALA A 4 10.93 58.63 -37.73
N ALA A 5 10.28 58.11 -36.68
CA ALA A 5 9.78 56.72 -36.53
C ALA A 5 8.29 56.67 -36.95
N PRO A 6 7.48 55.57 -36.82
CA PRO A 6 7.74 54.20 -36.34
C PRO A 6 7.06 53.07 -37.17
N ARG A 7 7.26 51.79 -36.82
CA ARG A 7 6.23 50.72 -36.96
C ARG A 7 6.52 49.53 -36.04
N GLN A 8 5.48 49.14 -35.31
CA GLN A 8 5.41 48.05 -34.32
C GLN A 8 5.47 46.67 -35.00
N THR A 9 6.07 45.70 -34.32
CA THR A 9 5.81 44.27 -34.55
C THR A 9 5.56 43.58 -33.21
N GLN A 10 4.43 42.89 -33.15
CA GLN A 10 3.93 42.08 -32.04
C GLN A 10 4.91 40.94 -31.72
N GLN A 11 5.15 40.70 -30.43
CA GLN A 11 5.70 39.44 -29.93
C GLN A 11 4.54 38.63 -29.37
N ASP A 12 4.35 37.43 -29.93
CA ASP A 12 3.39 36.43 -29.50
C ASP A 12 3.71 35.92 -28.09
N ALA A 13 2.70 35.95 -27.24
CA ALA A 13 2.72 35.39 -25.90
C ALA A 13 2.62 33.86 -25.95
N SER A 14 3.69 33.18 -25.51
CA SER A 14 3.66 31.76 -25.16
C SER A 14 2.87 31.58 -23.85
N SER A 15 1.66 31.01 -23.95
CA SER A 15 0.80 30.67 -22.83
C SER A 15 1.31 29.41 -22.10
N SER A 16 2.04 29.62 -21.01
CA SER A 16 2.26 28.59 -19.99
C SER A 16 0.97 28.37 -19.20
N THR A 17 0.38 27.19 -19.32
CA THR A 17 -0.72 26.74 -18.46
C THR A 17 -0.19 26.51 -17.05
N ALA A 18 -0.41 27.49 -16.17
CA ALA A 18 -0.21 27.35 -14.74
C ALA A 18 -1.22 26.34 -14.19
N VAL A 19 -0.74 25.17 -13.76
CA VAL A 19 -1.49 24.29 -12.87
C VAL A 19 -1.61 25.04 -11.55
N ALA A 20 -2.85 25.35 -11.15
CA ALA A 20 -3.11 26.03 -9.89
C ALA A 20 -2.52 25.22 -8.74
N ASP A 21 -1.66 25.88 -7.95
CA ASP A 21 -1.00 25.35 -6.76
C ASP A 21 -2.05 25.15 -5.65
N GLN A 22 -2.88 24.11 -5.77
CA GLN A 22 -3.63 23.59 -4.63
C GLN A 22 -2.61 22.93 -3.69
N GLN A 23 -2.04 23.74 -2.80
CA GLN A 23 -1.27 23.23 -1.69
C GLN A 23 -2.19 22.32 -0.86
N PHE A 24 -1.78 21.10 -0.57
CA PHE A 24 -2.46 20.20 0.36
C PHE A 24 -1.54 20.03 1.57
N THR A 25 -2.03 20.24 2.80
CA THR A 25 -1.24 20.06 4.02
C THR A 25 -1.61 18.75 4.72
N PHE A 26 -0.63 18.13 5.38
CA PHE A 26 -0.75 16.79 5.95
C PHE A 26 -0.71 16.83 7.48
N PRO A 27 -1.66 16.17 8.18
CA PRO A 27 -1.62 16.07 9.63
C PRO A 27 -0.63 15.01 10.14
N ASP A 28 -0.04 15.31 11.29
CA ASP A 28 0.52 14.36 12.27
C ASP A 28 -0.62 13.55 12.95
N PRO A 29 -0.34 12.45 13.67
CA PRO A 29 -1.23 11.29 13.74
C PRO A 29 -2.58 11.60 14.41
N LEU A 30 -3.66 11.34 13.69
CA LEU A 30 -5.05 11.47 14.13
C LEU A 30 -5.76 10.08 14.13
N PRO A 31 -6.86 9.91 14.89
CA PRO A 31 -7.33 8.64 15.42
C PRO A 31 -7.90 7.70 14.34
N PRO A 32 -8.14 6.41 14.66
CA PRO A 32 -8.68 5.45 13.69
C PRO A 32 -9.97 5.97 13.06
N SER A 33 -9.95 6.13 11.74
CA SER A 33 -11.13 6.41 10.95
C SER A 33 -12.09 5.21 11.04
N SER A 34 -13.12 5.33 11.87
CA SER A 34 -14.25 4.40 11.87
C SER A 34 -15.27 4.88 10.83
N SER A 35 -15.04 4.55 9.57
CA SER A 35 -16.14 4.60 8.59
C SER A 35 -17.04 3.41 8.87
N ALA A 36 -18.14 3.63 9.60
CA ALA A 36 -19.17 2.62 9.78
C ALA A 36 -19.79 2.29 8.41
N PRO A 37 -19.98 1.00 8.06
CA PRO A 37 -20.66 0.62 6.82
C PRO A 37 -22.13 1.05 6.88
N ARG A 38 -22.61 1.70 5.80
CA ARG A 38 -24.05 1.91 5.60
C ARG A 38 -24.66 0.55 5.24
N ILE A 39 -25.43 -0.01 6.17
CA ILE A 39 -26.17 -1.26 5.97
C ILE A 39 -27.32 -0.99 4.99
N SER A 40 -27.24 -1.58 3.79
CA SER A 40 -28.40 -1.70 2.89
C SER A 40 -29.27 -2.88 3.34
N LEU A 41 -30.58 -2.66 3.32
CA LEU A 41 -31.62 -3.58 3.75
C LEU A 41 -31.59 -4.88 2.92
N ALA A 42 -31.42 -6.03 3.58
CA ALA A 42 -31.39 -7.34 2.93
C ALA A 42 -32.76 -7.70 2.33
N GLN A 43 -32.79 -8.06 1.05
CA GLN A 43 -33.92 -8.75 0.43
C GLN A 43 -33.91 -10.22 0.85
N SER A 44 -35.08 -10.72 1.25
CA SER A 44 -35.30 -12.06 1.81
C SER A 44 -34.87 -13.20 0.87
N PRO A 45 -34.22 -14.28 1.35
CA PRO A 45 -33.91 -15.43 0.52
C PRO A 45 -35.13 -16.36 0.35
N SER A 46 -35.28 -16.90 -0.86
CA SER A 46 -36.27 -17.91 -1.20
C SER A 46 -35.80 -19.32 -0.80
N LEU A 47 -36.78 -20.18 -0.50
CA LEU A 47 -36.63 -21.51 0.06
C LEU A 47 -36.11 -22.51 -0.99
N SER A 48 -34.87 -22.97 -0.84
CA SER A 48 -34.47 -24.32 -1.26
C SER A 48 -33.31 -24.82 -0.40
N VAL A 49 -33.65 -25.51 0.69
CA VAL A 49 -32.71 -26.22 1.55
C VAL A 49 -32.90 -27.71 1.32
N SER A 50 -31.87 -28.37 0.79
CA SER A 50 -31.68 -29.81 0.99
C SER A 50 -30.20 -30.18 0.88
N MET A 51 -29.68 -30.60 2.04
CA MET A 51 -28.41 -31.29 2.33
C MET A 51 -27.09 -30.69 1.82
N GLY A 52 -26.33 -30.10 2.77
CA GLY A 52 -24.87 -30.20 2.81
C GLY A 52 -24.10 -28.92 2.45
N ILE A 53 -23.73 -28.15 3.47
CA ILE A 53 -22.85 -26.97 3.45
C ILE A 53 -23.41 -25.81 2.59
N VAL A 54 -24.04 -24.83 3.26
CA VAL A 54 -24.34 -23.54 2.61
C VAL A 54 -23.00 -22.95 2.14
N PRO A 55 -22.81 -22.70 0.83
CA PRO A 55 -21.58 -22.10 0.35
C PRO A 55 -21.41 -20.72 1.00
N PRO A 56 -20.18 -20.33 1.39
CA PRO A 56 -19.95 -19.03 2.00
C PRO A 56 -20.44 -17.92 1.05
N THR A 57 -21.20 -16.97 1.59
CA THR A 57 -21.66 -15.81 0.84
C THR A 57 -20.46 -14.92 0.53
N LEU A 58 -20.14 -14.76 -0.75
CA LEU A 58 -19.11 -13.84 -1.21
C LEU A 58 -19.80 -12.51 -1.57
N ASP A 59 -19.51 -11.46 -0.81
CA ASP A 59 -19.97 -10.11 -1.09
C ASP A 59 -19.00 -9.44 -2.08
N VAL A 60 -18.97 -9.99 -3.29
CA VAL A 60 -18.13 -9.53 -4.42
C VAL A 60 -18.94 -9.57 -5.71
N PRO A 61 -18.63 -8.71 -6.69
CA PRO A 61 -19.32 -8.72 -7.99
C PRO A 61 -19.27 -10.08 -8.68
N ARG A 62 -20.32 -10.39 -9.46
CA ARG A 62 -20.36 -11.55 -10.36
C ARG A 62 -20.39 -11.06 -11.81
N PRO A 63 -19.54 -11.57 -12.71
CA PRO A 63 -18.55 -12.65 -12.50
C PRO A 63 -17.43 -12.25 -11.53
N LEU A 64 -16.82 -13.24 -10.88
CA LEU A 64 -15.75 -12.99 -9.92
C LEU A 64 -14.60 -12.22 -10.59
N PRO A 65 -14.00 -11.24 -9.91
CA PRO A 65 -12.81 -10.55 -10.41
C PRO A 65 -11.70 -11.53 -10.79
N LEU A 66 -10.98 -11.25 -11.88
CA LEU A 66 -9.97 -12.16 -12.42
C LEU A 66 -8.83 -12.45 -11.43
N TRP A 67 -8.50 -11.49 -10.57
CA TRP A 67 -7.52 -11.64 -9.50
C TRP A 67 -7.97 -12.53 -8.34
N LEU A 68 -9.20 -13.03 -8.33
CA LEU A 68 -9.67 -14.10 -7.43
C LEU A 68 -9.68 -15.48 -8.07
N ASN A 69 -9.32 -15.59 -9.36
CA ASN A 69 -9.26 -16.87 -10.03
C ASN A 69 -7.89 -17.54 -9.80
N SER A 70 -7.92 -18.79 -9.32
CA SER A 70 -6.73 -19.59 -9.00
C SER A 70 -5.70 -19.72 -10.15
N ALA A 71 -6.13 -19.55 -11.40
CA ALA A 71 -5.23 -19.57 -12.55
C ALA A 71 -4.27 -18.37 -12.59
N TYR A 72 -4.70 -17.19 -12.10
CA TYR A 72 -4.01 -15.91 -12.26
C TYR A 72 -3.38 -15.36 -10.97
N VAL A 73 -3.62 -16.00 -9.83
CA VAL A 73 -3.05 -15.63 -8.51
C VAL A 73 -1.66 -16.23 -8.24
N ARG A 74 -0.99 -16.72 -9.28
CA ARG A 74 0.33 -17.36 -9.18
C ARG A 74 1.41 -16.32 -8.89
N HIS A 75 2.50 -16.80 -8.30
CA HIS A 75 3.69 -16.02 -7.95
C HIS A 75 4.86 -16.35 -8.87
N ILE A 76 5.86 -15.46 -8.94
CA ILE A 76 7.09 -15.71 -9.69
C ILE A 76 7.89 -16.83 -9.04
N VAL A 77 7.97 -16.82 -7.72
CA VAL A 77 8.72 -17.80 -6.93
C VAL A 77 7.78 -18.60 -6.05
N LYS A 78 8.02 -19.91 -5.96
CA LYS A 78 7.44 -20.77 -4.94
C LYS A 78 8.40 -20.78 -3.76
N GLY A 79 8.06 -20.10 -2.68
CA GLY A 79 8.97 -19.97 -1.54
C GLY A 79 8.29 -19.38 -0.31
N ASN A 80 8.88 -19.65 0.84
CA ASN A 80 8.43 -19.09 2.11
C ASN A 80 8.94 -17.65 2.25
N PHE A 81 8.11 -16.67 1.91
CA PHE A 81 8.42 -15.25 2.02
C PHE A 81 8.64 -14.76 3.48
N MET A 82 8.31 -15.58 4.50
CA MET A 82 8.51 -15.20 5.91
C MET A 82 9.96 -14.85 6.23
N THR A 83 10.93 -15.52 5.60
CA THR A 83 12.35 -15.25 5.87
C THR A 83 12.79 -13.88 5.35
N LEU A 84 12.14 -13.37 4.30
CA LEU A 84 12.41 -12.04 3.75
C LEU A 84 11.83 -10.93 4.63
N SER A 85 10.72 -11.22 5.31
CA SER A 85 10.06 -10.29 6.24
C SER A 85 10.65 -10.32 7.65
N ALA A 86 11.45 -11.34 7.99
CA ALA A 86 12.03 -11.50 9.31
C ALA A 86 13.17 -10.51 9.55
N ARG A 87 13.07 -9.74 10.64
CA ARG A 87 14.14 -8.83 11.07
C ARG A 87 15.42 -9.62 11.41
N PRO A 88 16.59 -9.27 10.85
CA PRO A 88 17.86 -9.85 11.28
C PRO A 88 18.14 -9.60 12.76
N LYS A 89 18.69 -10.58 13.47
CA LYS A 89 18.88 -10.52 14.94
C LYS A 89 19.76 -9.37 15.43
N THR A 90 20.65 -8.86 14.58
CA THR A 90 21.61 -7.79 14.90
C THR A 90 21.09 -6.41 14.51
N VAL A 91 20.02 -6.33 13.71
CA VAL A 91 19.51 -5.06 13.17
C VAL A 91 18.48 -4.48 14.12
N GLU A 92 18.63 -3.20 14.45
CA GLU A 92 17.67 -2.48 15.29
C GLU A 92 16.28 -2.42 14.64
N SER A 93 15.22 -2.40 15.44
CA SER A 93 13.85 -2.43 14.90
C SER A 93 13.48 -1.18 14.09
N GLY A 94 14.00 0.00 14.47
CA GLY A 94 13.78 1.25 13.75
C GLY A 94 14.35 1.17 12.34
N GLU A 95 15.63 0.83 12.24
CA GLU A 95 16.35 0.61 10.98
C GLU A 95 15.65 -0.41 10.07
N TRP A 96 15.22 -1.54 10.63
CA TRP A 96 14.54 -2.55 9.83
C TRP A 96 13.21 -2.04 9.27
N ILE A 97 12.40 -1.34 10.08
CA ILE A 97 11.14 -0.77 9.60
C ILE A 97 11.40 0.31 8.55
N ALA A 98 12.40 1.18 8.76
CA ALA A 98 12.76 2.23 7.81
C ALA A 98 13.15 1.62 6.45
N HIS A 99 14.01 0.61 6.45
CA HIS A 99 14.37 -0.15 5.24
C HIS A 99 13.12 -0.73 4.54
N GLN A 100 12.22 -1.36 5.29
CA GLN A 100 11.00 -1.95 4.72
C GLN A 100 10.04 -0.88 4.16
N VAL A 101 9.93 0.29 4.78
CA VAL A 101 9.16 1.42 4.23
C VAL A 101 9.67 1.79 2.84
N VAL A 102 10.98 2.03 2.71
CA VAL A 102 11.60 2.45 1.44
C VAL A 102 11.46 1.36 0.38
N GLU A 103 11.71 0.11 0.75
CA GLU A 103 11.67 -1.02 -0.17
C GLU A 103 10.27 -1.26 -0.73
N HIS A 104 9.24 -1.30 0.13
CA HIS A 104 7.87 -1.53 -0.32
C HIS A 104 7.31 -0.34 -1.09
N HIS A 105 7.69 0.89 -0.74
CA HIS A 105 7.35 2.07 -1.51
C HIS A 105 7.94 2.01 -2.93
N ARG A 106 9.23 1.71 -3.04
CA ARG A 106 9.93 1.56 -4.33
C ARG A 106 9.29 0.49 -5.20
N ASN A 107 9.01 -0.68 -4.63
CA ASN A 107 8.42 -1.81 -5.35
C ASN A 107 7.01 -1.48 -5.85
N LEU A 108 6.17 -0.86 -5.01
CA LEU A 108 4.84 -0.42 -5.43
C LEU A 108 4.92 0.61 -6.56
N TRP A 109 5.84 1.58 -6.45
CA TRP A 109 5.93 2.68 -7.40
C TRP A 109 6.24 2.21 -8.82
N ASN A 110 7.00 1.11 -8.98
CA ASN A 110 7.23 0.51 -10.29
C ASN A 110 5.92 0.10 -10.99
N PHE A 111 4.92 -0.40 -10.27
CA PHE A 111 3.62 -0.73 -10.84
C PHE A 111 2.76 0.51 -11.11
N VAL A 112 2.81 1.50 -10.22
CA VAL A 112 2.08 2.77 -10.42
C VAL A 112 2.57 3.48 -11.68
N ARG A 113 3.88 3.45 -11.96
CA ARG A 113 4.42 4.02 -13.19
C ARG A 113 3.79 3.43 -14.45
N VAL A 114 3.45 2.13 -14.48
CA VAL A 114 2.82 1.50 -15.65
C VAL A 114 1.46 2.12 -15.96
N ILE A 115 0.67 2.47 -14.95
CA ILE A 115 -0.66 3.08 -15.14
C ILE A 115 -0.62 4.61 -15.29
N HIS A 116 0.49 5.24 -14.93
CA HIS A 116 0.74 6.69 -15.06
C HIS A 116 1.51 7.06 -16.32
N GLU A 117 2.08 6.08 -17.03
CA GLU A 117 2.73 6.33 -18.31
C GLU A 117 1.69 6.86 -19.32
N LYS A 118 2.10 7.86 -20.10
CA LYS A 118 1.22 8.45 -21.10
C LYS A 118 1.23 7.59 -22.36
N GLU A 119 0.04 7.30 -22.88
CA GLU A 119 -0.12 6.69 -24.20
C GLU A 119 0.09 7.72 -25.32
N ASP A 120 0.06 7.27 -26.57
CA ASP A 120 0.27 8.12 -27.75
C ASP A 120 -0.76 9.26 -27.87
N ASP A 121 -1.93 9.11 -27.26
CA ASP A 121 -2.99 10.12 -27.17
C ASP A 121 -2.76 11.16 -26.06
N GLY A 122 -1.70 11.00 -25.28
CA GLY A 122 -1.34 11.85 -24.14
C GLY A 122 -2.13 11.58 -22.86
N THR A 123 -3.04 10.60 -22.87
CA THR A 123 -3.78 10.15 -21.69
C THR A 123 -3.03 9.05 -20.93
N THR A 124 -3.41 8.83 -19.68
CA THR A 124 -2.86 7.77 -18.83
C THR A 124 -3.94 6.70 -18.61
N ILE A 125 -3.55 5.44 -18.42
CA ILE A 125 -4.50 4.34 -18.18
C ILE A 125 -5.39 4.64 -16.97
N CYS A 126 -4.77 5.08 -15.87
CA CYS A 126 -5.47 5.62 -14.72
C CYS A 126 -5.61 7.13 -14.88
N ASN A 127 -6.83 7.63 -15.06
CA ASN A 127 -7.14 9.04 -15.26
C ASN A 127 -8.51 9.40 -14.65
N SER A 128 -8.96 10.65 -14.77
CA SER A 128 -10.23 11.10 -14.19
C SER A 128 -11.49 10.47 -14.80
N SER A 129 -11.44 9.95 -16.03
CA SER A 129 -12.59 9.29 -16.67
C SER A 129 -12.65 7.80 -16.31
N THR A 130 -11.50 7.12 -16.26
CA THR A 130 -11.43 5.70 -15.87
C THR A 130 -11.56 5.51 -14.37
N CYS A 131 -10.94 6.39 -13.57
CA CYS A 131 -10.91 6.31 -12.12
C CYS A 131 -11.21 7.68 -11.47
N PRO A 132 -12.48 8.11 -11.46
CA PRO A 132 -12.89 9.42 -10.92
C PRO A 132 -12.73 9.52 -9.40
N LYS A 133 -12.59 8.38 -8.71
CA LYS A 133 -12.33 8.30 -7.27
C LYS A 133 -11.29 7.21 -6.97
N MET A 134 -10.47 7.41 -5.95
CA MET A 134 -9.58 6.37 -5.44
C MET A 134 -10.38 5.28 -4.72
N SER A 135 -10.61 4.13 -5.37
CA SER A 135 -11.49 3.07 -4.86
C SER A 135 -10.84 1.70 -4.82
N ALA A 136 -11.41 0.82 -3.98
CA ALA A 136 -11.17 -0.61 -3.95
C ALA A 136 -12.51 -1.34 -4.10
N GLY A 137 -12.98 -1.46 -5.35
CA GLY A 137 -14.31 -1.97 -5.67
C GLY A 137 -15.41 -0.90 -5.56
N GLU A 138 -16.67 -1.33 -5.64
CA GLU A 138 -17.82 -0.41 -5.70
C GLU A 138 -18.12 0.25 -4.35
N ASN A 139 -17.97 -0.51 -3.25
CA ASN A 139 -18.43 -0.13 -1.92
C ASN A 139 -17.38 0.60 -1.07
N ARG A 140 -16.14 0.75 -1.56
CA ARG A 140 -15.03 1.33 -0.79
C ARG A 140 -14.31 2.40 -1.60
N SER A 141 -14.41 3.64 -1.12
CA SER A 141 -13.59 4.77 -1.57
C SER A 141 -12.63 5.22 -0.48
N TYR A 142 -11.47 5.72 -0.91
CA TYR A 142 -10.43 6.29 -0.06
C TYR A 142 -10.40 7.79 -0.29
N THR A 143 -10.67 8.54 0.77
CA THR A 143 -10.57 9.99 0.76
C THR A 143 -9.16 10.44 1.10
N TRP A 144 -8.82 11.65 0.68
CA TRP A 144 -7.63 12.38 1.10
C TRP A 144 -8.01 13.48 2.08
N LEU A 145 -7.09 13.93 2.93
CA LEU A 145 -7.35 15.08 3.80
C LEU A 145 -6.85 16.35 3.11
N ASN A 146 -7.71 17.35 2.99
CA ASN A 146 -7.34 18.67 2.50
C ASN A 146 -6.59 19.47 3.59
N LYS A 147 -6.27 20.74 3.29
CA LYS A 147 -5.59 21.62 4.26
C LYS A 147 -6.35 21.81 5.56
N ASP A 148 -7.67 21.82 5.45
CA ASP A 148 -8.60 22.05 6.54
C ASP A 148 -8.93 20.74 7.30
N HIS A 149 -8.19 19.65 7.02
CA HIS A 149 -8.39 18.31 7.57
C HIS A 149 -9.74 17.68 7.25
N GLU A 150 -10.38 18.11 6.16
CA GLU A 150 -11.62 17.55 5.67
C GLU A 150 -11.35 16.43 4.66
N PRO A 151 -12.11 15.33 4.72
CA PRO A 151 -12.00 14.25 3.76
C PRO A 151 -12.57 14.68 2.40
N VAL A 152 -11.74 14.66 1.37
CA VAL A 152 -12.10 14.95 -0.03
C VAL A 152 -11.90 13.71 -0.91
N ASP A 153 -12.85 13.48 -1.81
CA ASP A 153 -12.70 12.47 -2.86
C ASP A 153 -11.82 13.03 -3.97
N LEU A 154 -10.75 12.31 -4.29
CA LEU A 154 -9.84 12.66 -5.38
C LEU A 154 -9.88 11.58 -6.47
N PRO A 155 -9.73 11.97 -7.75
CA PRO A 155 -9.41 11.04 -8.82
C PRO A 155 -8.20 10.17 -8.45
N ALA A 156 -8.22 8.90 -8.84
CA ALA A 156 -7.20 7.96 -8.39
C ALA A 156 -5.79 8.38 -8.82
N HIS A 157 -5.60 8.79 -10.08
CA HIS A 157 -4.30 9.26 -10.58
C HIS A 157 -3.70 10.44 -9.78
N GLU A 158 -4.55 11.35 -9.30
CA GLU A 158 -4.14 12.47 -8.45
C GLU A 158 -3.78 11.99 -7.05
N TYR A 159 -4.63 11.13 -6.45
CA TYR A 159 -4.35 10.48 -5.17
C TYR A 159 -2.99 9.79 -5.17
N LEU A 160 -2.68 9.01 -6.20
CA LEU A 160 -1.42 8.29 -6.35
C LEU A 160 -0.22 9.24 -6.41
N THR A 161 -0.36 10.35 -7.12
CA THR A 161 0.68 11.39 -7.22
C THR A 161 0.93 12.09 -5.87
N LEU A 162 -0.15 12.45 -5.17
CA LEU A 162 -0.06 13.07 -3.84
C LEU A 162 0.54 12.10 -2.81
N MET A 163 0.17 10.82 -2.87
CA MET A 163 0.70 9.76 -2.02
C MET A 163 2.19 9.54 -2.24
N GLN A 164 2.64 9.52 -3.49
CA GLN A 164 4.07 9.45 -3.80
C GLN A 164 4.82 10.64 -3.21
N ARG A 165 4.38 11.86 -3.51
CA ARG A 165 5.02 13.09 -3.01
C ARG A 165 5.07 13.12 -1.48
N TRP A 166 4.00 12.68 -0.82
CA TRP A 166 3.95 12.62 0.63
C TRP A 166 4.92 11.60 1.22
N ILE A 167 4.96 10.37 0.70
CA ILE A 167 5.91 9.35 1.18
C ILE A 167 7.35 9.77 0.92
N SER A 168 7.68 10.22 -0.29
CA SER A 168 9.02 10.69 -0.62
C SER A 168 9.42 11.84 0.29
N GLY A 169 8.54 12.82 0.52
CA GLY A 169 8.80 13.92 1.45
C GLY A 169 9.03 13.48 2.90
N LYS A 170 8.48 12.33 3.33
CA LYS A 170 8.77 11.76 4.66
C LYS A 170 10.08 10.98 4.68
N VAL A 171 10.36 10.20 3.64
CA VAL A 171 11.58 9.38 3.53
C VAL A 171 12.82 10.25 3.33
N ASP A 172 12.70 11.38 2.63
CA ASP A 172 13.79 12.31 2.38
C ASP A 172 14.03 13.28 3.56
N ASP A 173 13.09 13.34 4.52
CA ASP A 173 13.22 14.16 5.72
C ASP A 173 14.15 13.48 6.74
N VAL A 174 15.37 14.00 6.86
CA VAL A 174 16.41 13.51 7.78
C VAL A 174 15.96 13.52 9.25
N ALA A 175 15.01 14.38 9.64
CA ALA A 175 14.47 14.39 11.00
C ALA A 175 13.50 13.22 11.26
N MET A 176 12.87 12.68 10.21
CA MET A 176 11.96 11.53 10.28
C MET A 176 12.67 10.21 9.99
N PHE A 177 13.53 10.20 8.97
CA PHE A 177 14.36 9.07 8.53
C PHE A 177 15.84 9.50 8.59
N PRO A 178 16.49 9.38 9.75
CA PRO A 178 17.91 9.65 9.89
C PRO A 178 18.73 8.82 8.90
N SER A 179 19.70 9.46 8.25
CA SER A 179 20.55 8.83 7.23
C SER A 179 22.04 8.92 7.55
N ASP A 180 22.39 9.53 8.69
CA ASP A 180 23.77 9.63 9.16
C ASP A 180 24.30 8.26 9.61
N PRO A 181 25.35 7.72 8.96
CA PRO A 181 25.94 6.44 9.35
C PRO A 181 26.44 6.41 10.79
N GLU A 182 26.85 7.56 11.37
CA GLU A 182 27.31 7.64 12.75
C GLU A 182 26.16 7.47 13.76
N GLY A 183 24.92 7.74 13.34
CA GLY A 183 23.73 7.59 14.16
C GLY A 183 23.19 6.16 14.24
N VAL A 184 23.62 5.25 13.36
CA VAL A 184 23.04 3.90 13.25
C VAL A 184 23.38 3.02 14.44
N SER A 185 22.36 2.41 15.06
CA SER A 185 22.54 1.47 16.16
C SER A 185 22.26 0.01 15.75
N PHE A 186 22.53 -0.91 16.67
CA PHE A 186 22.34 -2.35 16.48
C PHE A 186 21.44 -2.93 17.59
N PHE A 187 20.78 -4.05 17.33
CA PHE A 187 20.00 -4.73 18.37
C PHE A 187 20.92 -5.44 19.37
N ASN A 188 20.73 -5.19 20.67
CA ASN A 188 21.47 -5.88 21.72
C ASN A 188 20.84 -7.27 21.93
N HIS A 189 21.55 -8.32 21.56
CA HIS A 189 21.09 -9.69 21.72
C HIS A 189 21.71 -10.28 23.00
N PRO A 190 20.91 -10.85 23.92
CA PRO A 190 21.41 -11.33 25.23
C PRO A 190 22.56 -12.34 25.10
N ASP A 191 22.52 -13.18 24.06
CA ASP A 191 23.56 -14.20 23.84
C ASP A 191 24.88 -13.68 23.21
N TYR A 192 24.89 -12.47 22.62
CA TYR A 192 26.04 -11.96 21.86
C TYR A 192 26.52 -10.58 22.30
N SER A 193 25.73 -9.88 23.12
CA SER A 193 26.05 -8.55 23.61
C SER A 193 26.77 -8.63 24.97
N PRO A 194 27.80 -7.81 25.20
CA PRO A 194 28.40 -7.68 26.52
C PRO A 194 27.32 -7.29 27.55
N PRO A 195 27.41 -7.77 28.81
CA PRO A 195 26.54 -7.32 29.88
C PRO A 195 26.56 -5.78 30.00
N GLU A 196 25.42 -5.20 30.37
CA GLU A 196 25.25 -3.75 30.46
C GLU A 196 26.40 -3.09 31.24
N GLY A 197 27.07 -2.12 30.60
CA GLY A 197 28.20 -1.37 31.20
C GLY A 197 29.59 -1.68 30.66
N VAL A 198 29.78 -2.66 29.76
CA VAL A 198 31.10 -3.01 29.17
C VAL A 198 31.29 -2.45 27.74
N TYR A 199 30.37 -1.61 27.27
CA TYR A 199 30.48 -1.04 25.92
C TYR A 199 31.66 -0.05 25.84
N PRO A 200 32.55 -0.16 24.84
CA PRO A 200 33.67 0.77 24.65
C PRO A 200 33.24 2.22 24.36
N PHE A 201 31.96 2.43 24.03
CA PHE A 201 31.39 3.69 23.62
C PHE A 201 30.14 4.01 24.45
N PRO A 202 29.84 5.31 24.69
CA PRO A 202 28.60 5.74 25.32
C PRO A 202 27.42 5.15 24.54
N GLN A 203 26.63 4.30 25.18
CA GLN A 203 25.39 3.83 24.56
C GLN A 203 24.39 4.99 24.58
N PRO A 204 23.76 5.34 23.44
CA PRO A 204 22.66 6.28 23.47
C PRO A 204 21.59 5.73 24.42
N VAL A 205 21.13 6.58 25.34
CA VAL A 205 20.09 6.22 26.30
C VAL A 205 18.87 5.78 25.49
N SER A 206 18.47 4.52 25.65
CA SER A 206 17.25 4.05 24.99
C SER A 206 16.07 4.63 25.73
N ASP A 207 15.49 5.68 25.18
CA ASP A 207 14.31 6.33 25.74
C ASP A 207 13.00 5.51 25.52
N GLY A 208 13.13 4.20 25.24
CA GLY A 208 12.04 3.22 25.28
C GLY A 208 11.12 3.19 24.07
N TRP A 209 11.25 4.10 23.09
CA TRP A 209 10.48 4.03 21.84
C TRP A 209 11.27 3.40 20.69
N LEU A 210 10.54 2.98 19.66
CA LEU A 210 11.04 2.27 18.49
C LEU A 210 12.01 3.15 17.68
N GLY A 211 13.25 2.68 17.50
CA GLY A 211 14.27 3.39 16.72
C GLY A 211 15.02 4.48 17.50
N SER A 212 14.73 4.66 18.80
CA SER A 212 15.36 5.70 19.62
C SER A 212 16.90 5.64 19.60
N ARG A 213 17.48 4.43 19.54
CA ARG A 213 18.93 4.26 19.56
C ARG A 213 19.59 4.67 18.25
N SER A 214 18.84 4.61 17.14
CA SER A 214 19.30 5.07 15.82
C SER A 214 18.81 6.48 15.48
N GLY A 215 18.34 7.24 16.48
CA GLY A 215 17.94 8.63 16.31
C GLY A 215 16.55 8.85 15.69
N PHE A 216 15.75 7.79 15.49
CA PHE A 216 14.38 7.94 14.98
C PHE A 216 13.50 8.69 15.99
N PRO A 217 12.63 9.60 15.53
CA PRO A 217 11.78 10.36 16.42
C PRO A 217 10.62 9.52 16.97
N LYS A 218 9.99 9.95 18.08
CA LYS A 218 8.88 9.23 18.74
C LYS A 218 7.71 8.90 17.80
N GLN A 219 7.43 9.80 16.87
CA GLN A 219 6.34 9.65 15.90
C GLN A 219 6.65 8.67 14.76
N PHE A 220 7.90 8.24 14.59
CA PHE A 220 8.36 7.40 13.47
C PHE A 220 7.48 6.17 13.25
N ALA A 221 7.19 5.41 14.30
CA ALA A 221 6.37 4.20 14.19
C ALA A 221 4.94 4.51 13.68
N GLY A 222 4.34 5.61 14.12
CA GLY A 222 3.03 6.05 13.66
C GLY A 222 3.05 6.52 12.21
N THR A 223 4.11 7.23 11.81
CA THR A 223 4.34 7.64 10.42
C THR A 223 4.54 6.42 9.51
N ALA A 224 5.36 5.44 9.91
CA ALA A 224 5.56 4.20 9.18
C ALA A 224 4.24 3.42 8.98
N GLN A 225 3.43 3.27 10.03
CA GLN A 225 2.09 2.67 9.92
C GLN A 225 1.20 3.40 8.91
N LEU A 226 1.24 4.74 8.89
CA LEU A 226 0.50 5.52 7.91
C LEU A 226 1.01 5.27 6.49
N ILE A 227 2.33 5.19 6.28
CA ILE A 227 2.92 4.87 4.98
C ILE A 227 2.46 3.48 4.50
N PHE A 228 2.54 2.46 5.36
CA PHE A 228 2.07 1.11 5.03
C PHE A 228 0.57 1.08 4.67
N ARG A 229 -0.28 1.80 5.41
CA ARG A 229 -1.71 1.96 5.04
C ARG A 229 -1.88 2.53 3.64
N GLN A 230 -1.13 3.58 3.30
CA GLN A 230 -1.25 4.20 1.99
C GLN A 230 -0.77 3.25 0.89
N ILE A 231 0.33 2.53 1.09
CA ILE A 231 0.81 1.49 0.15
C ILE A 231 -0.25 0.41 -0.06
N PHE A 232 -0.90 -0.07 1.00
CA PHE A 232 -1.99 -1.05 0.90
C PHE A 232 -3.16 -0.55 0.06
N ARG A 233 -3.60 0.70 0.27
CA ARG A 233 -4.71 1.30 -0.49
C ARG A 233 -4.41 1.36 -1.99
N VAL A 234 -3.16 1.65 -2.35
CA VAL A 234 -2.73 1.64 -3.75
C VAL A 234 -2.76 0.23 -4.32
N TYR A 235 -2.20 -0.78 -3.64
CA TYR A 235 -2.32 -2.16 -4.09
C TYR A 235 -3.79 -2.57 -4.30
N ALA A 236 -4.67 -2.27 -3.34
CA ALA A 236 -6.09 -2.56 -3.47
C ALA A 236 -6.67 -1.91 -4.74
N HIS A 237 -6.37 -0.64 -4.98
CA HIS A 237 -6.80 0.05 -6.20
C HIS A 237 -6.28 -0.62 -7.48
N LEU A 238 -5.01 -1.02 -7.53
CA LEU A 238 -4.42 -1.73 -8.67
C LEU A 238 -5.14 -3.05 -8.95
N TYR A 239 -5.44 -3.84 -7.92
CA TYR A 239 -6.17 -5.10 -8.08
C TYR A 239 -7.61 -4.88 -8.56
N TRP A 240 -8.34 -3.97 -7.92
CA TRP A 240 -9.75 -3.75 -8.22
C TRP A 240 -10.00 -3.09 -9.58
N ASN A 241 -9.14 -2.17 -10.01
CA ASN A 241 -9.41 -1.35 -11.20
C ASN A 241 -8.45 -1.62 -12.37
N HIS A 242 -7.24 -2.13 -12.11
CA HIS A 242 -6.17 -2.21 -13.12
C HIS A 242 -5.54 -3.60 -13.29
N PHE A 243 -6.06 -4.63 -12.61
CA PHE A 243 -5.47 -5.97 -12.70
C PHE A 243 -5.50 -6.53 -14.12
N ILE A 244 -6.62 -6.36 -14.83
CA ILE A 244 -6.75 -6.82 -16.22
C ILE A 244 -5.95 -5.91 -17.15
N THR A 245 -6.32 -4.63 -17.17
CA THR A 245 -5.65 -3.59 -17.96
C THR A 245 -4.89 -2.65 -17.01
N PRO A 246 -3.55 -2.66 -16.99
CA PRO A 246 -2.66 -3.31 -17.95
C PRO A 246 -2.01 -4.61 -17.47
N PHE A 247 -2.05 -4.94 -16.17
CA PHE A 247 -1.08 -5.89 -15.60
C PHE A 247 -1.22 -7.32 -16.15
N TYR A 248 -2.43 -7.83 -16.32
CA TYR A 248 -2.65 -9.14 -16.93
C TYR A 248 -2.24 -9.15 -18.41
N HIS A 249 -2.62 -8.11 -19.18
CA HIS A 249 -2.26 -8.02 -20.59
C HIS A 249 -0.75 -7.86 -20.85
N LEU A 250 -0.04 -7.24 -19.92
CA LEU A 250 1.43 -7.13 -19.94
C LEU A 250 2.13 -8.33 -19.28
N ASN A 251 1.39 -9.34 -18.82
CA ASN A 251 1.92 -10.53 -18.14
C ASN A 251 2.79 -10.16 -16.91
N LEU A 252 2.33 -9.16 -16.15
CA LEU A 252 2.91 -8.63 -14.92
C LEU A 252 2.15 -9.07 -13.65
N GLU A 253 1.11 -9.88 -13.79
CA GLU A 253 0.25 -10.32 -12.69
C GLU A 253 1.03 -11.09 -11.62
N LYS A 254 2.02 -11.89 -12.01
CA LYS A 254 2.85 -12.66 -11.07
C LYS A 254 3.77 -11.76 -10.26
N GLN A 255 4.32 -10.72 -10.89
CA GLN A 255 5.15 -9.69 -10.27
C GLN A 255 4.31 -8.95 -9.22
N LEU A 256 3.12 -8.49 -9.62
CA LEU A 256 2.18 -7.80 -8.73
C LEU A 256 1.82 -8.68 -7.52
N ASN A 257 1.47 -9.95 -7.76
CA ASN A 257 1.16 -10.92 -6.70
C ASN A 257 2.34 -11.12 -5.74
N SER A 258 3.55 -11.29 -6.27
CA SER A 258 4.75 -11.54 -5.46
C SER A 258 5.13 -10.35 -4.60
N CYS A 259 5.04 -9.13 -5.14
CA CYS A 259 5.28 -7.91 -4.37
C CYS A 259 4.19 -7.70 -3.32
N PHE A 260 2.92 -7.93 -3.66
CA PHE A 260 1.82 -7.70 -2.73
C PHE A 260 1.79 -8.74 -1.59
N SER A 261 2.01 -10.02 -1.87
CA SER A 261 2.06 -11.03 -0.80
C SER A 261 3.24 -10.81 0.15
N HIS A 262 4.41 -10.44 -0.38
CA HIS A 262 5.56 -10.04 0.43
C HIS A 262 5.26 -8.79 1.28
N PHE A 263 4.57 -7.81 0.71
CA PHE A 263 4.12 -6.62 1.45
C PHE A 263 3.18 -7.00 2.60
N ILE A 264 2.15 -7.83 2.36
CA ILE A 264 1.20 -8.25 3.41
C ILE A 264 1.91 -9.02 4.52
N LEU A 265 2.81 -9.95 4.19
CA LEU A 265 3.60 -10.68 5.19
C LEU A 265 4.47 -9.74 6.02
N THR A 266 5.16 -8.81 5.38
CA THR A 266 6.02 -7.84 6.08
C THR A 266 5.21 -6.91 6.96
N ALA A 267 4.16 -6.30 6.41
CA ALA A 267 3.32 -5.34 7.09
C ALA A 267 2.67 -5.93 8.34
N THR A 268 2.18 -7.17 8.24
CA THR A 268 1.58 -7.86 9.39
C THR A 268 2.64 -8.34 10.37
N THR A 269 3.79 -8.85 9.93
CA THR A 269 4.89 -9.29 10.81
C THR A 269 5.47 -8.14 11.63
N LEU A 270 5.49 -6.93 11.08
CA LEU A 270 5.99 -5.72 11.77
C LEU A 270 4.91 -4.95 12.51
N ASP A 271 3.66 -5.45 12.58
CA ASP A 271 2.52 -4.73 13.17
C ASP A 271 2.27 -3.34 12.55
N MET A 272 2.56 -3.21 11.24
CA MET A 272 2.31 -2.00 10.47
C MET A 272 0.88 -1.93 9.91
N LEU A 273 0.23 -3.08 9.72
CA LEU A 273 -1.18 -3.19 9.34
C LEU A 273 -1.93 -4.14 10.27
N LYS A 274 -3.12 -3.71 10.70
CA LYS A 274 -4.05 -4.47 11.53
C LYS A 274 -5.04 -5.26 10.66
N PRO A 275 -5.65 -6.34 11.18
CA PRO A 275 -6.58 -7.18 10.43
C PRO A 275 -7.74 -6.41 9.78
N GLY A 276 -8.31 -5.43 10.48
CA GLY A 276 -9.43 -4.63 9.94
C GLY A 276 -9.05 -3.76 8.75
N GLU A 277 -7.78 -3.38 8.61
CA GLU A 277 -7.28 -2.59 7.48
C GLU A 277 -7.11 -3.44 6.22
N LEU A 278 -6.96 -4.76 6.37
CA LEU A 278 -6.75 -5.72 5.27
C LEU A 278 -8.05 -6.09 4.54
N GLU A 279 -9.19 -5.72 5.10
CA GLU A 279 -10.50 -6.16 4.61
C GLU A 279 -10.68 -5.99 3.09
N PRO A 280 -10.32 -4.85 2.45
CA PRO A 280 -10.54 -4.65 1.00
C PRO A 280 -9.94 -5.73 0.10
N MET A 281 -8.95 -6.46 0.61
CA MET A 281 -8.23 -7.53 -0.09
C MET A 281 -8.35 -8.88 0.63
N GLN A 282 -9.27 -9.02 1.59
CA GLN A 282 -9.40 -10.20 2.43
C GLN A 282 -9.64 -11.48 1.61
N TYR A 283 -10.48 -11.41 0.57
CA TYR A 283 -10.73 -12.57 -0.29
C TYR A 283 -9.45 -13.09 -0.98
N LEU A 284 -8.53 -12.21 -1.37
CA LEU A 284 -7.24 -12.62 -1.93
C LEU A 284 -6.33 -13.24 -0.86
N ILE A 285 -6.35 -12.67 0.35
CA ILE A 285 -5.59 -13.19 1.50
C ILE A 285 -6.07 -14.60 1.87
N ASP A 286 -7.38 -14.81 1.92
CA ASP A 286 -7.98 -16.12 2.19
C ASP A 286 -7.61 -17.16 1.14
N LEU A 287 -7.64 -16.74 -0.14
CA LEU A 287 -7.23 -17.58 -1.25
C LEU A 287 -5.77 -18.00 -1.10
N TRP A 288 -4.87 -17.04 -0.85
CA TRP A 288 -3.45 -17.31 -0.68
C TRP A 288 -3.12 -18.13 0.57
N ALA A 289 -3.89 -17.98 1.66
CA ALA A 289 -3.78 -18.86 2.82
C ALA A 289 -4.23 -20.29 2.49
N ALA A 290 -5.35 -20.45 1.76
CA ALA A 290 -5.88 -21.76 1.38
C ALA A 290 -5.00 -22.50 0.35
N ASP A 291 -4.35 -21.77 -0.56
CA ASP A 291 -3.40 -22.32 -1.55
C ASP A 291 -2.00 -22.57 -0.96
N GLY A 292 -1.77 -22.18 0.31
CA GLY A 292 -0.50 -22.37 1.00
C GLY A 292 0.60 -21.36 0.63
N THR A 293 0.24 -20.30 -0.11
CA THR A 293 1.13 -19.15 -0.34
C THR A 293 1.52 -18.48 0.98
N PHE A 294 0.55 -18.29 1.87
CA PHE A 294 0.82 -17.88 3.25
C PHE A 294 0.98 -19.11 4.14
N PRO A 295 2.17 -19.35 4.73
CA PRO A 295 2.41 -20.55 5.51
C PRO A 295 1.65 -20.53 6.84
N GLN A 296 1.38 -21.73 7.36
CA GLN A 296 0.84 -21.91 8.70
C GLN A 296 1.77 -21.27 9.75
N GLY A 297 1.21 -20.46 10.64
CA GLY A 297 1.97 -19.68 11.63
C GLY A 297 2.31 -18.25 11.20
N SER A 298 2.10 -17.88 9.94
CA SER A 298 2.15 -16.47 9.52
C SER A 298 0.93 -15.70 10.02
N ARG A 299 1.10 -14.40 10.31
CA ARG A 299 -0.01 -13.53 10.71
C ARG A 299 -1.14 -13.44 9.67
N PRO A 300 -0.87 -13.29 8.35
CA PRO A 300 -1.93 -13.28 7.34
C PRO A 300 -2.74 -14.58 7.31
N HIS A 301 -2.09 -15.74 7.48
CA HIS A 301 -2.81 -17.02 7.58
C HIS A 301 -3.71 -17.06 8.82
N SER A 302 -3.31 -16.46 9.94
CA SER A 302 -4.15 -16.42 11.15
C SER A 302 -5.40 -15.53 11.00
N TYR A 303 -5.37 -14.57 10.07
CA TYR A 303 -6.50 -13.67 9.78
C TYR A 303 -7.40 -14.19 8.67
N ALA A 304 -7.03 -15.30 8.02
CA ALA A 304 -7.69 -15.81 6.83
C ALA A 304 -8.87 -16.74 7.16
N ASP A 305 -9.93 -16.62 6.36
CA ASP A 305 -11.01 -17.60 6.29
C ASP A 305 -10.66 -18.70 5.26
N LEU A 306 -10.16 -19.83 5.76
CA LEU A 306 -9.71 -20.94 4.92
C LEU A 306 -10.86 -21.62 4.16
N ASP A 307 -12.08 -21.60 4.69
CA ASP A 307 -13.23 -22.23 4.03
C ASP A 307 -13.67 -21.40 2.82
N ARG A 308 -13.64 -20.07 2.98
CA ARG A 308 -13.84 -19.11 1.89
C ARG A 308 -12.77 -19.25 0.82
N GLY A 309 -11.49 -19.32 1.20
CA GLY A 309 -10.38 -19.55 0.26
C GLY A 309 -10.54 -20.85 -0.55
N LYS A 310 -10.79 -21.98 0.13
CA LYS A 310 -11.03 -23.29 -0.52
C LYS A 310 -12.25 -23.29 -1.44
N TYR A 311 -13.27 -22.50 -1.11
CA TYR A 311 -14.45 -22.36 -1.97
C TYR A 311 -14.11 -21.64 -3.28
N MET A 312 -13.36 -20.54 -3.22
CA MET A 312 -12.92 -19.80 -4.42
C MET A 312 -12.02 -20.62 -5.34
N ILE A 313 -11.11 -21.43 -4.78
CA ILE A 313 -10.27 -22.37 -5.53
C ILE A 313 -11.16 -23.38 -6.29
N ARG A 314 -12.17 -23.95 -5.62
CA ARG A 314 -13.11 -24.90 -6.25
C ARG A 314 -13.93 -24.25 -7.37
N LEU A 315 -14.37 -23.00 -7.20
CA LEU A 315 -15.07 -22.27 -8.26
C LEU A 315 -14.18 -22.06 -9.49
N SER A 316 -12.92 -21.71 -9.28
CA SER A 316 -11.94 -21.49 -10.35
C SER A 316 -11.63 -22.77 -11.14
N SER A 317 -11.70 -23.94 -10.51
CA SER A 317 -11.45 -25.24 -11.17
C SER A 317 -12.60 -25.73 -12.06
N ARG A 318 -13.77 -25.10 -11.97
CA ARG A 318 -14.99 -25.47 -12.72
C ARG A 318 -15.28 -24.54 -13.90
N ALA A 319 -14.53 -23.45 -14.04
CA ALA A 319 -14.62 -22.48 -15.12
C ALA A 319 -13.54 -22.75 -16.17
#